data_AF-A0A645A213-F1
#
_entry.id   AF-A0A645A213-F1
#
_cell.length_a   1.000
_cell.length_b   1.000
_cell.length_c   1.000
_cell.angle_alpha   90.00
_cell.angle_beta   90.00
_cell.angle_gamma   90.00
#
_symmetry.space_group_name_H-M   'P 1'
#
loop_
_entity.id
_entity.type
_entity.pdbx_description
1 polymer ?
#
loop_
_entity_poly.entity_id
_entity_poly.type
_entity_poly.pdbx_seq_one_letter_code
_entity_poly.pdbx_strand_id
1 'polypeptide(L)'
;MEGKLSAAQIIDPTQLDAGGKVVFGATVDLEDENSGDAVTYQIVGEDEADLKQGLINVSSPIARALIGKEEGDTAEVQAPGGVRRYEVVAVRYI
;
A
#
# COMPACT_ATOMS: atom_id res chain seq x y z
N MET A 1 14.75 28.96 1.90
CA MET A 1 13.43 28.30 1.82
C MET A 1 13.47 27.42 0.58
N GLU A 2 14.08 26.26 0.71
CA GLU A 2 14.43 25.40 -0.42
C GLU A 2 13.41 24.28 -0.58
N GLY A 3 13.01 24.05 -1.84
CA GLY A 3 11.80 23.34 -2.24
C GLY A 3 11.76 21.88 -1.79
N LYS A 4 10.64 21.53 -1.16
CA LYS A 4 10.22 20.15 -0.90
C LYS A 4 9.77 19.52 -2.23
N LEU A 5 10.69 19.11 -3.09
CA LEU A 5 10.32 18.46 -4.34
C LEU A 5 11.43 17.54 -4.87
N SER A 6 11.81 16.48 -4.14
CA SER A 6 12.76 15.49 -4.67
C SER A 6 12.66 14.15 -3.93
N ALA A 7 11.59 13.41 -4.16
CA ALA A 7 11.61 11.93 -4.04
C ALA A 7 10.46 11.29 -4.81
N ALA A 8 10.02 11.88 -5.93
CA ALA A 8 9.26 11.12 -6.91
C ALA A 8 10.31 10.47 -7.82
N GLN A 9 10.85 9.33 -7.39
CA GLN A 9 11.48 8.45 -8.38
C GLN A 9 10.35 8.06 -9.32
N ILE A 10 10.41 8.56 -10.56
CA ILE A 10 9.65 8.01 -11.67
C ILE A 10 10.34 6.68 -11.95
N ILE A 11 9.65 5.61 -11.61
CA ILE A 11 10.22 4.28 -11.67
C ILE A 11 9.52 3.52 -12.79
N ASP A 12 10.27 3.21 -13.85
CA ASP A 12 9.86 2.41 -14.99
C ASP A 12 9.34 1.02 -14.57
N PRO A 13 8.05 0.70 -14.74
CA PRO A 13 7.44 -0.54 -14.22
C PRO A 13 7.93 -1.83 -14.89
N THR A 14 8.65 -1.76 -16.01
CA THR A 14 9.13 -2.94 -16.75
C THR A 14 10.57 -3.35 -16.41
N GLN A 15 11.32 -2.49 -15.74
CA GLN A 15 12.67 -2.78 -15.23
C GLN A 15 12.71 -2.78 -13.69
N LEU A 16 11.56 -2.54 -13.06
CA LEU A 16 11.46 -2.39 -11.63
C LEU A 16 11.40 -3.74 -10.93
N ASP A 17 12.59 -4.29 -10.65
CA ASP A 17 12.80 -4.95 -9.37
C ASP A 17 12.51 -3.90 -8.29
N ALA A 18 11.25 -3.77 -7.86
CA ALA A 18 10.84 -2.73 -6.91
C ALA A 18 11.44 -2.94 -5.52
N GLY A 19 12.40 -3.87 -5.38
CA GLY A 19 12.77 -4.46 -4.12
C GLY A 19 11.57 -5.00 -3.36
N GLY A 20 10.49 -5.39 -4.06
CA GLY A 20 9.22 -5.79 -3.44
C GLY A 20 8.44 -4.66 -2.77
N LYS A 21 8.73 -3.38 -3.07
CA LYS A 21 8.10 -2.23 -2.38
C LYS A 21 6.74 -1.85 -2.93
N VAL A 22 5.81 -1.57 -2.02
CA VAL A 22 4.47 -1.08 -2.33
C VAL A 22 4.53 0.36 -2.85
N VAL A 23 3.97 0.59 -4.03
CA VAL A 23 3.87 1.91 -4.67
C VAL A 23 2.46 2.16 -5.20
N PHE A 24 2.22 3.36 -5.75
CA PHE A 24 0.96 3.66 -6.43
C PHE A 24 0.71 2.68 -7.59
N GLY A 25 -0.51 2.13 -7.69
CA GLY A 25 -0.88 1.11 -8.65
C GLY A 25 -0.52 -0.33 -8.23
N ALA A 26 0.18 -0.51 -7.11
CA ALA A 26 0.50 -1.85 -6.61
C ALA A 26 -0.73 -2.51 -5.94
N THR A 27 -0.89 -3.80 -6.19
CA THR A 27 -1.79 -4.70 -5.48
C THR A 27 -1.01 -5.36 -4.35
N VAL A 28 -1.50 -5.24 -3.12
CA VAL A 28 -0.84 -5.74 -1.92
C VAL A 28 -1.76 -6.74 -1.24
N ASP A 29 -1.24 -7.93 -1.02
CA ASP A 29 -1.89 -8.95 -0.18
C ASP A 29 -1.47 -8.73 1.25
N LEU A 30 -2.46 -8.62 2.12
CA LEU A 30 -2.30 -8.34 3.52
C LEU A 30 -2.95 -9.43 4.35
N GLU A 31 -2.39 -9.70 5.52
CA GLU A 31 -3.04 -10.55 6.52
C GLU A 31 -3.19 -9.76 7.82
N ASP A 32 -4.40 -9.71 8.36
CA ASP A 32 -4.65 -9.09 9.67
C ASP A 32 -3.99 -9.95 10.76
N GLU A 33 -2.98 -9.42 11.44
CA GLU A 33 -2.22 -10.15 12.47
C GLU A 33 -3.11 -10.54 13.69
N ASN A 34 -4.24 -9.86 13.86
CA ASN A 34 -5.09 -9.99 15.03
C ASN A 34 -6.20 -11.04 14.83
N SER A 35 -6.80 -11.10 13.63
CA SER A 35 -7.83 -12.08 13.24
C SER A 35 -7.32 -13.23 12.38
N GLY A 36 -6.18 -13.06 11.69
CA GLY A 36 -5.70 -13.97 10.64
C GLY A 36 -6.50 -13.89 9.34
N ASP A 37 -7.17 -12.76 9.08
CA ASP A 37 -7.97 -12.56 7.87
C ASP A 37 -7.10 -12.03 6.74
N ALA A 38 -7.08 -12.72 5.60
CA ALA A 38 -6.33 -12.30 4.43
C ALA A 38 -7.18 -11.36 3.56
N VAL A 39 -6.66 -10.15 3.31
CA VAL A 39 -7.30 -9.10 2.53
C VAL A 39 -6.36 -8.58 1.45
N THR A 40 -6.86 -8.37 0.24
CA THR A 40 -6.06 -7.80 -0.84
C THR A 40 -6.53 -6.38 -1.13
N TYR A 41 -5.61 -5.42 -1.15
CA TYR A 41 -5.89 -4.04 -1.50
C TYR A 41 -5.01 -3.54 -2.64
N GLN A 42 -5.61 -2.80 -3.57
CA GLN A 42 -4.87 -2.12 -4.62
C GLN A 42 -4.89 -0.61 -4.39
N ILE A 43 -3.69 -0.01 -4.44
CA ILE A 43 -3.53 1.43 -4.26
C ILE A 43 -3.84 2.12 -5.58
N VAL A 44 -4.95 2.86 -5.62
CA VAL A 44 -5.42 3.58 -6.80
C VAL A 44 -5.56 5.07 -6.53
N GLY A 45 -5.85 5.85 -7.58
CA GLY A 45 -6.15 7.27 -7.49
C GLY A 45 -7.48 7.55 -6.78
N GLU A 46 -7.73 8.81 -6.44
CA GLU A 46 -9.00 9.23 -5.82
C GLU A 46 -10.22 8.96 -6.70
N ASP A 47 -10.06 9.08 -8.01
CA ASP A 47 -11.13 8.90 -8.99
C ASP A 47 -11.55 7.42 -9.14
N GLU A 48 -10.63 6.49 -8.85
CA GLU A 48 -10.78 5.05 -9.10
C GLU A 48 -11.02 4.23 -7.81
N ALA A 49 -11.05 4.89 -6.65
CA ALA A 49 -11.13 4.22 -5.36
C ALA A 49 -12.52 3.61 -5.10
N ASP A 50 -12.57 2.29 -4.94
CA ASP A 50 -13.76 1.50 -4.68
C ASP A 50 -13.48 0.44 -3.60
N LEU A 51 -13.87 0.75 -2.36
CA LEU A 51 -13.67 -0.13 -1.21
C LEU A 51 -14.35 -1.49 -1.36
N LYS A 52 -15.40 -1.62 -2.17
CA LYS A 52 -16.07 -2.92 -2.39
C LYS A 52 -15.23 -3.84 -3.24
N GLN A 53 -14.36 -3.28 -4.08
CA GLN A 53 -13.46 -4.01 -4.97
C GLN A 53 -12.05 -4.12 -4.38
N GLY A 54 -11.83 -3.67 -3.14
CA GLY A 54 -10.49 -3.63 -2.53
C GLY A 54 -9.61 -2.52 -3.11
N LEU A 55 -10.18 -1.54 -3.82
CA LEU A 55 -9.45 -0.42 -4.38
C LEU A 55 -9.42 0.72 -3.35
N ILE A 56 -8.24 1.02 -2.84
CA ILE A 56 -8.02 2.05 -1.82
C ILE A 56 -7.34 3.27 -2.42
N ASN A 57 -7.84 4.46 -2.06
CA ASN A 57 -7.23 5.72 -2.47
C ASN A 57 -5.83 5.84 -1.83
N VAL A 58 -4.83 6.22 -2.61
CA VAL A 58 -3.46 6.51 -2.15
C VAL A 58 -3.38 7.53 -1.00
N SER A 59 -4.38 8.41 -0.88
CA SER A 59 -4.50 9.41 0.18
C SER A 59 -5.05 8.84 1.49
N SER A 60 -5.64 7.63 1.47
CA SER A 60 -6.16 6.98 2.67
C SER A 60 -5.03 6.57 3.64
N PRO A 61 -5.31 6.54 4.95
CA PRO A 61 -4.30 6.19 5.96
C PRO A 61 -3.72 4.79 5.76
N ILE A 62 -4.53 3.84 5.30
CA ILE A 62 -4.08 2.48 4.98
C ILE A 62 -3.08 2.46 3.82
N ALA A 63 -3.39 3.13 2.71
CA ALA A 63 -2.47 3.21 1.58
C ALA A 63 -1.17 3.87 2.00
N ARG A 64 -1.22 4.98 2.73
CA ARG A 64 -0.01 5.68 3.23
C ARG A 64 0.83 4.83 4.18
N ALA A 65 0.21 3.97 4.98
CA ALA A 65 0.93 3.04 5.86
C ALA A 65 1.63 1.92 5.08
N LEU A 66 1.08 1.56 3.92
CA LEU A 66 1.61 0.53 3.03
C LEU A 66 2.68 1.06 2.07
N ILE A 67 2.57 2.30 1.57
CA ILE A 67 3.54 2.87 0.63
C ILE A 67 4.96 2.77 1.18
N GLY A 68 5.86 2.15 0.41
CA GLY A 68 7.26 1.94 0.74
C GLY A 68 7.57 0.68 1.57
N LYS A 69 6.54 -0.03 2.05
CA LYS A 69 6.65 -1.34 2.70
C LYS A 69 6.96 -2.43 1.69
N GLU A 70 7.49 -3.55 2.15
CA GLU A 70 7.86 -4.70 1.33
C GLU A 70 7.25 -5.99 1.88
N GLU A 71 7.34 -7.07 1.10
CA GLU A 71 6.89 -8.41 1.52
C GLU A 71 7.56 -8.82 2.84
N GLY A 72 6.77 -9.28 3.81
CA GLY A 72 7.18 -9.62 5.16
C GLY A 72 7.24 -8.44 6.14
N ASP A 73 6.93 -7.20 5.71
CA ASP A 73 6.85 -6.05 6.60
C ASP A 73 5.43 -5.89 7.19
N THR A 74 5.33 -5.30 8.39
CA THR A 74 4.06 -5.04 9.07
C THR A 74 3.66 -3.57 8.93
N ALA A 75 2.45 -3.34 8.43
CA ALA A 75 1.83 -2.03 8.32
C ALA A 75 0.84 -1.78 9.46
N GLU A 76 1.10 -0.73 10.25
CA GLU A 76 0.19 -0.28 11.32
C GLU A 76 -0.76 0.79 10.77
N VAL A 77 -2.03 0.45 10.66
CA VAL A 77 -3.08 1.31 10.12
C VAL A 77 -3.91 1.87 11.27
N GLN A 78 -3.94 3.19 11.39
CA GLN A 78 -4.84 3.86 12.34
C GLN A 78 -6.27 3.88 11.78
N ALA A 79 -7.11 2.99 12.30
CA ALA A 79 -8.54 2.98 12.02
C ALA A 79 -9.30 3.65 13.19
N PRO A 80 -10.52 4.19 12.98
CA PRO A 80 -11.33 4.79 14.04
C PRO A 80 -11.69 3.81 15.17
N GLY A 81 -11.61 2.49 14.94
CA GLY A 81 -11.82 1.45 15.95
C GLY A 81 -10.55 1.01 16.69
N GLY A 82 -9.39 1.61 16.41
CA GLY A 82 -8.09 1.22 16.98
C GLY A 82 -7.01 1.03 15.90
N VAL A 83 -5.78 0.79 16.35
CA VAL A 83 -4.66 0.44 15.45
C VAL A 83 -4.87 -1.00 14.97
N ARG A 84 -4.91 -1.20 13.66
CA ARG A 84 -4.90 -2.52 13.03
C ARG A 84 -3.53 -2.79 12.45
N ARG A 85 -3.05 -4.02 12.55
CA ARG A 85 -1.77 -4.45 12.01
C ARG A 85 -2.01 -5.43 10.89
N TYR A 86 -1.43 -5.12 9.75
CA TYR A 86 -1.49 -5.95 8.57
C TYR A 86 -0.07 -6.36 8.18
N GLU A 87 0.16 -7.64 8.02
CA GLU A 87 1.41 -8.15 7.46
C GLU A 87 1.31 -8.16 5.94
N VAL A 88 2.34 -7.66 5.25
CA VAL A 88 2.42 -7.69 3.79
C VAL A 88 2.84 -9.09 3.36
N VAL A 89 1.88 -9.86 2.84
CA VAL A 89 2.09 -11.24 2.38
C VAL A 89 2.74 -11.28 1.01
N ALA A 90 2.33 -10.39 0.11
CA ALA A 90 2.87 -10.28 -1.24
C ALA A 90 2.57 -8.92 -1.85
N VAL A 91 3.45 -8.47 -2.76
CA VAL A 91 3.24 -7.25 -3.56
C VAL A 91 3.25 -7.61 -5.04
N ARG A 92 2.19 -7.25 -5.74
CA ARG A 92 1.95 -7.56 -7.14
C ARG A 92 1.71 -6.28 -7.94
N TYR A 93 2.24 -6.24 -9.15
CA TYR A 93 2.02 -5.17 -10.12
C TYR A 93 1.31 -5.80 -11.31
N ILE A 94 0.11 -5.31 -11.65
CA ILE A 94 -0.69 -5.79 -12.79
C ILE A 94 -0.53 -4.88 -14.01
#